data_AF-A0A3C2D3T8-F1
#
_entry.id   AF-A0A3C2D3T8-F1
#
_cell.length_a   1.000
_cell.length_b   1.000
_cell.length_c   1.000
_cell.angle_alpha   90.00
_cell.angle_beta   90.00
_cell.angle_gamma   90.00
#
_symmetry.space_group_name_H-M   'P 1'
#
loop_
_entity.id
_entity.type
_entity.pdbx_description
1 polymer ?
#
loop_
_entity_poly.entity_id
_entity_poly.type
_entity_poly.pdbx_seq_one_letter_code
_entity_poly.pdbx_strand_id
1 'polypeptide(L)'
;MNQDHKTLVDAFLRWYKTDPHHENRDFYPTLITSEYLVGLTKDEFVKFFFQFVKEGGKVQSGGHRGARNFLVAIEQDFANFRRFALEPYSQTFDLDNWLNNVGQFKNFGQGASTIYLNRINKNRFVIVNNKSINAMRSLGYEIKGDFAQIYHSIEKAQNDLISKYSELEDFYMADALTHFLIGTDDGKKIFEKLEKMKTLENNRTGEKKEKKIEIDHPKNLILYGPPGTGKTYRTIGHAMQIAEPDVYERFKNETDRDKLVEEFNRLRKNKQIEFVTFHQSFGYEEFVEGIKPIPIGETGNEDGEEMIYKVSDGIFKRICGEAEIGELQGSSVTSQISPESRVFKVSLKGERNKATKQQCFEKNEIRIGWEKTGSLEELFEQQDGNEYYQNLGKNDKNSLSYFYNMEEGDIALIFKDTKTIDAIGVITGDYTFDETLSEYNHVRKVKWLLKGKDISIYELNGNTNLTLPTVYQLSRITPAMVSKLVQENSGEAKIVKESKNYVLIIDEINRGNIF
;
A
#
# COMPACT_ATOMS: atom_id res chain seq x y z
N MET A 1 -9.32 -20.42 -31.49
CA MET A 1 -8.57 -21.18 -30.47
C MET A 1 -7.21 -20.51 -30.32
N ASN A 2 -6.98 -19.82 -29.19
CA ASN A 2 -5.92 -18.81 -29.06
C ASN A 2 -4.52 -19.42 -29.00
N GLN A 3 -3.67 -18.99 -29.93
CA GLN A 3 -2.24 -19.27 -30.04
C GLN A 3 -1.46 -18.88 -28.76
N ASP A 4 -2.01 -17.97 -27.95
CA ASP A 4 -1.44 -17.52 -26.68
C ASP A 4 -1.58 -18.49 -25.51
N HIS A 5 -2.62 -19.35 -25.49
CA HIS A 5 -2.83 -20.32 -24.41
C HIS A 5 -1.86 -21.51 -24.50
N LYS A 6 -1.51 -21.92 -25.73
CA LYS A 6 -0.46 -22.90 -25.99
C LYS A 6 0.92 -22.36 -25.58
N THR A 7 1.13 -21.05 -25.74
CA THR A 7 2.37 -20.37 -25.34
C THR A 7 2.61 -20.41 -23.82
N LEU A 8 1.56 -20.36 -22.99
CA LEU A 8 1.69 -20.46 -21.52
C LEU A 8 2.20 -21.85 -21.11
N VAL A 9 1.54 -22.91 -21.57
CA VAL A 9 1.89 -24.28 -21.18
C VAL A 9 3.26 -24.65 -21.74
N ASP A 10 3.60 -24.25 -22.97
CA ASP A 10 4.92 -24.48 -23.55
C ASP A 10 6.04 -23.74 -22.78
N ALA A 11 5.77 -22.54 -22.25
CA ALA A 11 6.71 -21.82 -21.41
C ALA A 11 6.87 -22.49 -20.04
N PHE A 12 5.76 -22.88 -19.42
CA PHE A 12 5.76 -23.62 -18.17
C PHE A 12 6.51 -24.96 -18.31
N LEU A 13 6.23 -25.77 -19.31
CA LEU A 13 6.88 -27.08 -19.51
C LEU A 13 8.38 -26.95 -19.76
N ARG A 14 8.83 -25.88 -20.44
CA ARG A 14 10.25 -25.58 -20.60
C ARG A 14 10.91 -25.23 -19.28
N TRP A 15 10.28 -24.38 -18.48
CA TRP A 15 10.76 -24.04 -17.14
C TRP A 15 10.77 -25.25 -16.21
N TYR A 16 9.68 -26.02 -16.20
CA TYR A 16 9.46 -27.16 -15.31
C TYR A 16 10.55 -28.20 -15.46
N LYS A 17 10.97 -28.54 -16.70
CA LYS A 17 12.07 -29.48 -16.96
C LYS A 17 13.41 -29.12 -16.30
N THR A 18 13.63 -27.85 -16.00
CA THR A 18 14.87 -27.34 -15.39
C THR A 18 14.71 -26.97 -13.92
N ASP A 19 13.49 -27.01 -13.38
CA ASP A 19 13.19 -26.62 -12.01
C ASP A 19 13.21 -27.83 -11.07
N PRO A 20 13.69 -27.68 -9.81
CA PRO A 20 13.70 -28.76 -8.82
C PRO A 20 12.33 -29.44 -8.60
N HIS A 21 11.19 -28.79 -8.89
CA HIS A 21 9.89 -29.44 -8.77
C HIS A 21 9.74 -30.64 -9.73
N HIS A 22 10.41 -30.65 -10.89
CA HIS A 22 10.33 -31.79 -11.80
C HIS A 22 10.98 -33.05 -11.21
N GLU A 23 12.19 -32.92 -10.64
CA GLU A 23 12.87 -34.03 -9.97
C GLU A 23 12.15 -34.47 -8.69
N ASN A 24 11.47 -33.53 -8.01
CA ASN A 24 10.76 -33.81 -6.76
C ASN A 24 9.31 -34.28 -6.95
N ARG A 25 8.83 -34.48 -8.18
CA ARG A 25 7.45 -34.93 -8.45
C ARG A 25 7.14 -36.26 -7.75
N ASP A 26 8.10 -37.17 -7.70
CA ASP A 26 7.99 -38.50 -7.13
C ASP A 26 9.01 -38.75 -6.01
N PHE A 27 9.12 -37.83 -5.05
CA PHE A 27 10.17 -37.90 -4.01
C PHE A 27 9.91 -38.92 -2.90
N TYR A 28 8.65 -39.23 -2.54
CA TYR A 28 8.30 -40.15 -1.44
C TYR A 28 7.57 -41.45 -1.86
N PRO A 29 7.87 -42.07 -3.01
CA PRO A 29 7.02 -43.10 -3.60
C PRO A 29 6.95 -44.39 -2.75
N THR A 30 7.96 -44.63 -1.92
CA THR A 30 8.04 -45.79 -1.02
C THR A 30 7.84 -45.44 0.46
N LEU A 31 7.93 -44.15 0.81
CA LEU A 31 7.93 -43.67 2.21
C LEU A 31 6.57 -43.11 2.64
N ILE A 32 5.70 -42.71 1.71
CA ILE A 32 4.32 -42.32 1.97
C ILE A 32 3.41 -43.43 1.41
N THR A 33 3.49 -44.59 2.06
CA THR A 33 2.65 -45.76 1.80
C THR A 33 2.02 -46.24 3.10
N SER A 34 0.87 -46.91 3.02
CA SER A 34 0.19 -47.44 4.20
C SER A 34 1.08 -48.45 4.92
N GLU A 35 1.69 -49.37 4.17
CA GLU A 35 2.56 -50.42 4.66
C GLU A 35 3.76 -49.85 5.41
N TYR A 36 4.43 -48.83 4.85
CA TYR A 36 5.59 -48.21 5.49
C TYR A 36 5.19 -47.49 6.78
N LEU A 37 4.18 -46.61 6.72
CA LEU A 37 3.80 -45.76 7.86
C LEU A 37 3.19 -46.56 9.02
N VAL A 38 2.43 -47.61 8.73
CA VAL A 38 1.89 -48.53 9.76
C VAL A 38 3.02 -49.32 10.42
N GLY A 39 4.06 -49.69 9.67
CA GLY A 39 5.22 -50.44 10.17
C GLY A 39 6.16 -49.65 11.08
N LEU A 40 6.12 -48.31 11.05
CA LEU A 40 7.02 -47.48 11.86
C LEU A 40 6.73 -47.56 13.36
N THR A 41 7.79 -47.64 14.16
CA THR A 41 7.73 -47.37 15.61
C THR A 41 7.33 -45.91 15.87
N LYS A 42 7.03 -45.57 17.14
CA LYS A 42 6.72 -44.18 17.53
C LYS A 42 7.83 -43.22 17.10
N ASP A 43 9.07 -43.52 17.45
CA ASP A 43 10.21 -42.63 17.20
C ASP A 43 10.51 -42.48 15.72
N GLU A 44 10.40 -43.55 14.94
CA GLU A 44 10.58 -43.50 13.48
C GLU A 44 9.47 -42.70 12.80
N PHE A 45 8.23 -42.87 13.24
CA PHE A 45 7.08 -42.12 12.72
C PHE A 45 7.21 -40.62 13.00
N VAL A 46 7.57 -40.26 14.23
CA VAL A 46 7.81 -38.87 14.62
C VAL A 46 8.97 -38.28 13.81
N LYS A 47 10.09 -38.99 13.70
CA LYS A 47 11.24 -38.55 12.89
C LYS A 47 10.88 -38.36 11.42
N PHE A 48 10.09 -39.27 10.85
CA PHE A 48 9.63 -39.18 9.47
C PHE A 48 8.82 -37.90 9.23
N PHE A 49 7.77 -37.66 10.03
CA PHE A 49 6.94 -36.46 9.86
C PHE A 49 7.70 -35.17 10.18
N PHE A 50 8.62 -35.21 11.16
CA PHE A 50 9.51 -34.08 11.42
C PHE A 50 10.36 -33.73 10.19
N GLN A 51 10.98 -34.73 9.55
CA GLN A 51 11.77 -34.52 8.35
C GLN A 51 10.91 -34.06 7.18
N PHE A 52 9.73 -34.65 6.99
CA PHE A 52 8.76 -34.24 5.98
C PHE A 52 8.39 -32.75 6.10
N VAL A 53 8.04 -32.28 7.31
CA VAL A 53 7.73 -30.87 7.58
C VAL A 53 8.96 -29.98 7.41
N LYS A 54 10.13 -30.44 7.87
CA LYS A 54 11.41 -29.72 7.76
C LYS A 54 11.87 -29.55 6.30
N GLU A 55 11.51 -30.46 5.41
CA GLU A 55 11.86 -30.37 3.99
C GLU A 55 10.72 -29.79 3.14
N GLY A 56 9.63 -29.35 3.76
CA GLY A 56 8.45 -28.81 3.06
C GLY A 56 7.82 -29.84 2.10
N GLY A 57 7.91 -31.13 2.44
CA GLY A 57 7.47 -32.25 1.60
C GLY A 57 8.13 -32.29 0.22
N LYS A 58 9.27 -31.59 0.04
CA LYS A 58 9.93 -31.37 -1.26
C LYS A 58 9.03 -30.72 -2.31
N VAL A 59 8.09 -29.90 -1.84
CA VAL A 59 7.22 -29.05 -2.67
C VAL A 59 7.56 -27.58 -2.45
N GLN A 60 7.93 -27.19 -1.22
CA GLN A 60 8.26 -25.81 -0.91
C GLN A 60 9.72 -25.68 -0.48
N SER A 61 10.41 -24.67 -1.01
CA SER A 61 11.76 -24.31 -0.60
C SER A 61 11.72 -23.61 0.76
N GLY A 62 12.42 -24.17 1.76
CA GLY A 62 12.56 -23.58 3.08
C GLY A 62 11.70 -24.28 4.12
N GLY A 63 12.33 -25.18 4.87
CA GLY A 63 11.73 -25.88 5.99
C GLY A 63 10.99 -24.94 6.92
N HIS A 64 9.75 -25.29 7.25
CA HIS A 64 8.90 -24.51 8.14
C HIS A 64 9.71 -24.11 9.39
N ARG A 65 9.84 -22.79 9.64
CA ARG A 65 10.50 -22.24 10.86
C ARG A 65 9.92 -22.84 12.17
N GLY A 66 8.77 -23.51 12.09
CA GLY A 66 8.11 -24.25 13.16
C GLY A 66 8.34 -25.77 13.21
N ALA A 67 9.23 -26.38 12.41
CA ALA A 67 9.44 -27.84 12.42
C ALA A 67 9.85 -28.39 13.80
N ARG A 68 10.64 -27.63 14.58
CA ARG A 68 10.96 -27.99 15.97
C ARG A 68 9.73 -27.91 16.90
N ASN A 69 8.86 -26.94 16.68
CA ASN A 69 7.61 -26.84 17.44
C ASN A 69 6.62 -27.94 17.06
N PHE A 70 6.65 -28.39 15.81
CA PHE A 70 5.92 -29.57 15.36
C PHE A 70 6.42 -30.85 16.04
N LEU A 71 7.74 -31.04 16.15
CA LEU A 71 8.32 -32.19 16.86
C LEU A 71 7.76 -32.31 18.30
N VAL A 72 7.73 -31.20 19.03
CA VAL A 72 7.15 -31.18 20.39
C VAL A 72 5.65 -31.50 20.36
N ALA A 73 4.90 -30.95 19.41
CA ALA A 73 3.46 -31.17 19.31
C ALA A 73 3.09 -32.63 18.96
N ILE A 74 3.78 -33.25 17.98
CA ILE A 74 3.52 -34.63 17.60
C ILE A 74 3.94 -35.62 18.70
N GLU A 75 4.97 -35.32 19.49
CA GLU A 75 5.35 -36.17 20.62
C GLU A 75 4.29 -36.17 21.72
N GLN A 76 3.67 -35.01 21.98
CA GLN A 76 2.61 -34.83 22.97
C GLN A 76 1.29 -35.47 22.55
N ASP A 77 0.94 -35.43 21.25
CA ASP A 77 -0.34 -35.93 20.73
C ASP A 77 -0.17 -37.06 19.69
N PHE A 78 0.82 -37.93 19.92
CA PHE A 78 1.25 -38.94 18.95
C PHE A 78 0.11 -39.87 18.49
N ALA A 79 -0.71 -40.35 19.43
CA ALA A 79 -1.73 -41.36 19.12
C ALA A 79 -2.82 -40.80 18.19
N ASN A 80 -3.26 -39.56 18.42
CA ASN A 80 -4.26 -38.91 17.57
C ASN A 80 -3.66 -38.49 16.23
N PHE A 81 -2.44 -37.94 16.23
CA PHE A 81 -1.75 -37.58 15.00
C PHE A 81 -1.50 -38.80 14.10
N ARG A 82 -1.07 -39.94 14.67
CA ARG A 82 -0.86 -41.18 13.91
C ARG A 82 -2.15 -41.67 13.27
N ARG A 83 -3.28 -41.65 13.99
CA ARG A 83 -4.58 -42.03 13.44
C ARG A 83 -4.98 -41.11 12.28
N PHE A 84 -4.88 -39.80 12.49
CA PHE A 84 -5.17 -38.80 11.47
C PHE A 84 -4.31 -38.97 10.22
N ALA A 85 -3.00 -39.18 10.37
CA ALA A 85 -2.09 -39.34 9.23
C ALA A 85 -2.32 -40.64 8.44
N LEU A 86 -2.86 -41.68 9.08
CA LEU A 86 -3.17 -42.96 8.44
C LEU A 86 -4.59 -43.02 7.84
N GLU A 87 -5.48 -42.12 8.26
CA GLU A 87 -6.88 -42.05 7.80
C GLU A 87 -7.04 -41.98 6.26
N PRO A 88 -6.20 -41.25 5.50
CA PRO A 88 -6.30 -41.18 4.04
C PRO A 88 -6.15 -42.52 3.30
N TYR A 89 -5.58 -43.54 3.95
CA TYR A 89 -5.45 -44.89 3.39
C TYR A 89 -6.66 -45.78 3.68
N SER A 90 -7.62 -45.31 4.49
CA SER A 90 -8.86 -46.05 4.76
C SER A 90 -9.80 -46.05 3.55
N GLN A 91 -10.56 -47.14 3.38
CA GLN A 91 -11.64 -47.20 2.39
C GLN A 91 -12.78 -46.23 2.69
N THR A 92 -12.95 -45.85 3.95
CA THR A 92 -13.98 -44.92 4.42
C THR A 92 -13.44 -43.49 4.59
N PHE A 93 -12.35 -43.14 3.89
CA PHE A 93 -11.72 -41.84 4.03
C PHE A 93 -12.66 -40.71 3.59
N ASP A 94 -13.02 -39.86 4.55
CA ASP A 94 -13.80 -38.65 4.35
C ASP A 94 -12.84 -37.44 4.32
N LEU A 95 -12.69 -36.87 3.13
CA LEU A 95 -11.77 -35.76 2.90
C LEU A 95 -12.20 -34.49 3.65
N ASP A 96 -13.48 -34.15 3.67
CA ASP A 96 -13.97 -32.93 4.31
C ASP A 96 -13.80 -33.01 5.81
N ASN A 97 -14.16 -34.15 6.40
CA ASN A 97 -13.93 -34.39 7.82
C ASN A 97 -12.43 -34.31 8.14
N TRP A 98 -11.57 -34.90 7.31
CA TRP A 98 -10.13 -34.85 7.52
C TRP A 98 -9.57 -33.42 7.43
N LEU A 99 -9.97 -32.65 6.41
CA LEU A 99 -9.56 -31.26 6.23
C LEU A 99 -9.98 -30.39 7.42
N ASN A 100 -11.22 -30.55 7.91
CA ASN A 100 -11.74 -29.83 9.06
C ASN A 100 -10.98 -30.17 10.37
N ASN A 101 -10.43 -31.37 10.47
CA ASN A 101 -9.64 -31.80 11.61
C ASN A 101 -8.16 -31.36 11.57
N VAL A 102 -7.64 -30.84 10.45
CA VAL A 102 -6.24 -30.37 10.35
C VAL A 102 -5.88 -29.37 11.46
N GLY A 103 -6.82 -28.47 11.81
CA GLY A 103 -6.61 -27.41 12.79
C GLY A 103 -6.27 -27.91 14.21
N GLN A 104 -6.56 -29.17 14.53
CA GLN A 104 -6.25 -29.73 15.86
C GLN A 104 -4.75 -30.03 16.04
N PHE A 105 -4.00 -30.20 14.96
CA PHE A 105 -2.57 -30.54 15.01
C PHE A 105 -1.69 -29.30 14.86
N LYS A 106 -1.26 -28.78 16.02
CA LYS A 106 -0.37 -27.61 16.09
C LYS A 106 0.88 -27.81 15.24
N ASN A 107 1.20 -26.82 14.41
CA ASN A 107 2.37 -26.79 13.53
C ASN A 107 2.36 -27.84 12.38
N PHE A 108 1.26 -28.57 12.16
CA PHE A 108 1.00 -29.38 10.95
C PHE A 108 -0.12 -28.75 10.12
N GLY A 109 0.07 -27.48 9.76
CA GLY A 109 -0.98 -26.65 9.17
C GLY A 109 -1.50 -27.13 7.81
N GLN A 110 -2.48 -26.40 7.29
CA GLN A 110 -3.20 -26.66 6.04
C GLN A 110 -2.29 -26.95 4.83
N GLY A 111 -1.21 -26.18 4.67
CA GLY A 111 -0.25 -26.39 3.58
C GLY A 111 0.50 -27.73 3.71
N ALA A 112 1.09 -28.01 4.87
CA ALA A 112 1.79 -29.28 5.12
C ALA A 112 0.85 -30.49 4.98
N SER A 113 -0.39 -30.35 5.45
CA SER A 113 -1.42 -31.39 5.38
C SER A 113 -1.84 -31.71 3.93
N THR A 114 -2.06 -30.69 3.10
CA THR A 114 -2.44 -30.91 1.69
C THR A 114 -1.26 -31.36 0.83
N ILE A 115 -0.03 -30.94 1.15
CA ILE A 115 1.18 -31.53 0.57
C ILE A 115 1.26 -33.01 0.93
N TYR A 116 0.98 -33.39 2.19
CA TYR A 116 0.97 -34.78 2.61
C TYR A 116 -0.05 -35.61 1.81
N LEU A 117 -1.30 -35.13 1.70
CA LEU A 117 -2.32 -35.78 0.85
C LEU A 117 -1.87 -35.91 -0.61
N ASN A 118 -1.33 -34.84 -1.20
CA ASN A 118 -0.83 -34.88 -2.58
C ASN A 118 0.31 -35.90 -2.76
N ARG A 119 1.16 -36.10 -1.74
CA ARG A 119 2.19 -37.15 -1.77
C ARG A 119 1.62 -38.56 -1.66
N ILE A 120 0.47 -38.75 -1.01
CA ILE A 120 -0.25 -40.02 -1.02
C ILE A 120 -0.77 -40.31 -2.42
N ASN A 121 -1.41 -39.32 -3.06
CA ASN A 121 -1.88 -39.46 -4.43
C ASN A 121 -2.03 -38.10 -5.13
N LYS A 122 -1.04 -37.77 -5.98
CA LYS A 122 -0.99 -36.52 -6.74
C LYS A 122 -2.07 -36.39 -7.82
N ASN A 123 -2.70 -37.49 -8.21
CA ASN A 123 -3.82 -37.49 -9.15
C ASN A 123 -5.17 -37.25 -8.46
N ARG A 124 -5.23 -37.37 -7.12
CA ARG A 124 -6.46 -37.24 -6.35
C ARG A 124 -6.51 -35.96 -5.53
N PHE A 125 -5.38 -35.53 -4.97
CA PHE A 125 -5.39 -34.49 -3.95
C PHE A 125 -4.65 -33.24 -4.38
N VAL A 126 -5.27 -32.07 -4.20
CA VAL A 126 -4.65 -30.78 -4.49
C VAL A 126 -3.77 -30.29 -3.35
N ILE A 127 -2.83 -29.41 -3.71
CA ILE A 127 -2.01 -28.66 -2.76
C ILE A 127 -2.65 -27.29 -2.55
N VAL A 128 -2.89 -26.93 -1.29
CA VAL A 128 -3.43 -25.61 -0.92
C VAL A 128 -2.35 -24.79 -0.26
N ASN A 129 -1.87 -23.77 -0.95
CA ASN A 129 -0.98 -22.77 -0.38
C ASN A 129 -1.34 -21.36 -0.89
N ASN A 130 -0.73 -20.33 -0.29
CA ASN A 130 -1.01 -18.94 -0.66
C ASN A 130 -0.73 -18.63 -2.14
N LYS A 131 0.27 -19.29 -2.76
CA LYS A 131 0.55 -19.12 -4.19
C LYS A 131 -0.55 -19.75 -5.02
N SER A 132 -1.00 -20.96 -4.68
CA SER A 132 -2.10 -21.64 -5.38
C SER A 132 -3.40 -20.82 -5.30
N ILE A 133 -3.75 -20.30 -4.11
CA ILE A 133 -4.93 -19.44 -3.92
C ILE A 133 -4.83 -18.17 -4.78
N ASN A 134 -3.71 -17.46 -4.67
CA ASN A 134 -3.52 -16.21 -5.40
C ASN A 134 -3.54 -16.44 -6.90
N ALA A 135 -2.87 -17.49 -7.39
CA ALA A 135 -2.82 -17.82 -8.82
C ALA A 135 -4.19 -18.17 -9.37
N MET A 136 -5.00 -18.95 -8.65
CA MET A 136 -6.34 -19.32 -9.11
C MET A 136 -7.28 -18.10 -9.13
N ARG A 137 -7.23 -17.23 -8.12
CA ARG A 137 -7.97 -15.96 -8.13
C ARG A 137 -7.58 -15.07 -9.30
N SER A 138 -6.28 -14.95 -9.49
CA SER A 138 -5.65 -14.28 -10.64
C SER A 138 -6.05 -14.90 -11.99
N LEU A 139 -6.33 -16.19 -12.05
CA LEU A 139 -6.86 -16.84 -13.25
C LEU A 139 -8.38 -16.73 -13.38
N GLY A 140 -9.05 -15.97 -12.51
CA GLY A 140 -10.48 -15.69 -12.54
C GLY A 140 -11.35 -16.72 -11.83
N TYR A 141 -10.77 -17.65 -11.08
CA TYR A 141 -11.53 -18.59 -10.26
C TYR A 141 -11.91 -17.97 -8.92
N GLU A 142 -13.14 -18.19 -8.49
CA GLU A 142 -13.59 -17.76 -7.17
C GLU A 142 -13.10 -18.75 -6.11
N ILE A 143 -12.11 -18.33 -5.31
CA ILE A 143 -11.56 -19.12 -4.19
C ILE A 143 -11.93 -18.43 -2.87
N LYS A 144 -12.94 -18.94 -2.18
CA LYS A 144 -13.48 -18.37 -0.93
C LYS A 144 -14.04 -19.49 -0.04
N GLY A 145 -14.24 -19.19 1.24
CA GLY A 145 -14.86 -20.10 2.20
C GLY A 145 -13.92 -20.56 3.31
N ASP A 146 -14.38 -21.54 4.08
CA ASP A 146 -13.55 -22.27 5.03
C ASP A 146 -12.51 -23.15 4.30
N PHE A 147 -11.69 -23.87 5.06
CA PHE A 147 -10.58 -24.62 4.49
C PHE A 147 -11.01 -25.71 3.50
N ALA A 148 -12.08 -26.45 3.79
CA ALA A 148 -12.61 -27.47 2.90
C ALA A 148 -13.20 -26.83 1.62
N GLN A 149 -13.92 -25.70 1.77
CA GLN A 149 -14.43 -24.94 0.63
C GLN A 149 -13.32 -24.37 -0.26
N ILE A 150 -12.25 -23.83 0.34
CA ILE A 150 -11.06 -23.37 -0.38
C ILE A 150 -10.41 -24.53 -1.13
N TYR A 151 -10.27 -25.69 -0.47
CA TYR A 151 -9.70 -26.89 -1.08
C TYR A 151 -10.48 -27.29 -2.34
N HIS A 152 -11.80 -27.44 -2.24
CA HIS A 152 -12.64 -27.82 -3.38
C HIS A 152 -12.69 -26.76 -4.48
N SER A 153 -12.57 -25.48 -4.13
CA SER A 153 -12.48 -24.40 -5.11
C SER A 153 -11.18 -24.49 -5.93
N ILE A 154 -10.07 -24.81 -5.28
CA ILE A 154 -8.77 -25.05 -5.95
C ILE A 154 -8.82 -26.34 -6.76
N GLU A 155 -9.38 -27.41 -6.21
CA GLU A 155 -9.57 -28.69 -6.92
C GLU A 155 -10.35 -28.49 -8.22
N LYS A 156 -11.48 -27.77 -8.16
CA LYS A 156 -12.28 -27.44 -9.34
C LYS A 156 -11.48 -26.62 -10.35
N ALA A 157 -10.75 -25.61 -9.89
CA ALA A 157 -9.96 -24.74 -10.76
C ALA A 157 -8.79 -25.48 -11.44
N GLN A 158 -8.08 -26.33 -10.69
CA GLN A 158 -6.98 -27.13 -11.24
C GLN A 158 -7.49 -28.22 -12.17
N ASN A 159 -8.64 -28.85 -11.88
CA ASN A 159 -9.29 -29.78 -12.81
C ASN A 159 -9.67 -29.10 -14.13
N ASP A 160 -10.20 -27.87 -14.08
CA ASP A 160 -10.48 -27.11 -15.31
C ASP A 160 -9.20 -26.87 -16.11
N LEU A 161 -8.10 -26.48 -15.45
CA LEU A 161 -6.80 -26.31 -16.11
C LEU A 161 -6.26 -27.62 -16.71
N ILE A 162 -6.30 -28.73 -15.97
CA ILE A 162 -5.85 -30.05 -16.43
C ILE A 162 -6.69 -30.51 -17.63
N SER A 163 -8.01 -30.31 -17.58
CA SER A 163 -8.90 -30.66 -18.70
C SER A 163 -8.63 -29.82 -19.95
N LYS A 164 -8.25 -28.55 -19.76
CA LYS A 164 -7.94 -27.60 -20.82
C LYS A 164 -6.54 -27.81 -21.41
N TYR A 165 -5.61 -28.31 -20.60
CA TYR A 165 -4.20 -28.53 -20.94
C TYR A 165 -3.79 -29.92 -20.49
N SER A 166 -3.99 -30.91 -21.36
CA SER A 166 -3.72 -32.32 -21.07
C SER A 166 -2.25 -32.62 -20.70
N GLU A 167 -1.33 -31.69 -21.00
CA GLU A 167 0.08 -31.76 -20.59
C GLU A 167 0.29 -31.51 -19.08
N LEU A 168 -0.70 -30.95 -18.38
CA LEU A 168 -0.73 -30.92 -16.92
C LEU A 168 -1.28 -32.26 -16.42
N GLU A 169 -0.39 -33.21 -16.20
CA GLU A 169 -0.79 -34.61 -15.96
C GLU A 169 -1.49 -34.84 -14.60
N ASP A 170 -1.23 -33.98 -13.61
CA ASP A 170 -1.73 -34.15 -12.24
C ASP A 170 -1.78 -32.83 -11.44
N PHE A 171 -2.29 -32.88 -10.21
CA PHE A 171 -2.38 -31.72 -9.34
C PHE A 171 -1.02 -31.21 -8.84
N TYR A 172 0.02 -32.05 -8.87
CA TYR A 172 1.37 -31.60 -8.56
C TYR A 172 1.90 -30.65 -9.64
N MET A 173 1.74 -31.02 -10.91
CA MET A 173 2.08 -30.17 -12.05
C MET A 173 1.20 -28.91 -12.09
N ALA A 174 -0.09 -29.03 -11.76
CA ALA A 174 -0.98 -27.88 -11.66
C ALA A 174 -0.55 -26.88 -10.57
N ASP A 175 -0.09 -27.35 -9.40
CA ASP A 175 0.50 -26.48 -8.36
C ASP A 175 1.82 -25.87 -8.82
N ALA A 176 2.70 -26.64 -9.47
CA ALA A 176 3.95 -26.13 -10.04
C ALA A 176 3.71 -25.02 -11.08
N LEU A 177 2.63 -25.11 -11.86
CA LEU A 177 2.22 -24.02 -12.77
C LEU A 177 1.86 -22.75 -12.00
N THR A 178 1.21 -22.84 -10.85
CA THR A 178 0.94 -21.67 -10.00
C THR A 178 2.23 -21.04 -9.47
N HIS A 179 3.22 -21.87 -9.15
CA HIS A 179 4.55 -21.41 -8.77
C HIS A 179 5.24 -20.69 -9.93
N PHE A 180 5.17 -21.23 -11.14
CA PHE A 180 5.73 -20.59 -12.34
C PHE A 180 5.10 -19.21 -12.58
N LEU A 181 3.77 -19.13 -12.59
CA LEU A 181 3.00 -17.91 -12.90
C LEU A 181 3.32 -16.75 -11.95
N ILE A 182 3.47 -17.03 -10.65
CA ILE A 182 3.67 -15.99 -9.63
C ILE A 182 5.15 -15.82 -9.25
N GLY A 183 5.93 -16.90 -9.32
CA GLY A 183 7.28 -16.99 -8.78
C GLY A 183 8.39 -16.64 -9.77
N THR A 184 8.11 -16.59 -11.07
CA THR A 184 9.12 -16.32 -12.11
C THR A 184 8.79 -15.08 -12.92
N ASP A 185 9.80 -14.38 -13.43
CA ASP A 185 9.60 -13.18 -14.26
C ASP A 185 8.92 -13.50 -15.59
N ASP A 186 9.22 -14.66 -16.18
CA ASP A 186 8.58 -15.11 -17.41
C ASP A 186 7.11 -15.49 -17.18
N GLY A 187 6.82 -16.18 -16.08
CA GLY A 187 5.46 -16.47 -15.65
C GLY A 187 4.64 -15.20 -15.40
N LYS A 188 5.21 -14.22 -14.70
CA LYS A 188 4.55 -12.92 -14.44
C LYS A 188 4.25 -12.15 -15.73
N LYS A 189 5.18 -12.09 -16.69
CA LYS A 189 4.95 -11.43 -17.99
C LYS A 189 3.83 -12.08 -18.78
N ILE A 190 3.79 -13.41 -18.81
CA ILE A 190 2.71 -14.15 -19.49
C ILE A 190 1.38 -13.92 -18.75
N PHE A 191 1.42 -13.92 -17.42
CA PHE A 191 0.27 -13.66 -16.57
C PHE A 191 -0.33 -12.26 -16.81
N GLU A 192 0.50 -11.20 -16.83
CA GLU A 192 0.07 -9.83 -17.16
C GLU A 192 -0.52 -9.71 -18.58
N LYS A 193 0.00 -10.47 -19.54
CA LYS A 193 -0.54 -10.52 -20.91
C LYS A 193 -1.93 -11.16 -20.95
N LEU A 194 -2.12 -12.26 -20.23
CA LEU A 194 -3.40 -12.97 -20.13
C LEU A 194 -4.46 -12.12 -19.40
N GLU A 195 -4.08 -11.40 -18.36
CA GLU A 195 -4.95 -10.44 -17.65
C GLU A 195 -5.44 -9.33 -18.59
N LYS A 196 -4.51 -8.69 -19.33
CA LYS A 196 -4.85 -7.66 -20.32
C LYS A 196 -5.78 -8.17 -21.42
N MET A 197 -5.58 -9.40 -21.88
CA MET A 197 -6.45 -10.04 -22.89
C MET A 197 -7.86 -10.32 -22.35
N LYS A 198 -7.99 -10.79 -21.10
CA LYS A 198 -9.30 -10.93 -20.44
C LYS A 198 -9.99 -9.58 -20.24
N THR A 199 -9.25 -8.52 -19.92
CA THR A 199 -9.83 -7.17 -19.82
C THR A 199 -10.37 -6.71 -21.18
N LEU A 200 -9.68 -7.04 -22.27
CA LEU A 200 -10.09 -6.70 -23.64
C LEU A 200 -11.28 -7.54 -24.14
N GLU A 201 -11.37 -8.83 -23.77
CA GLU A 201 -12.52 -9.70 -24.09
C GLU A 201 -13.76 -9.35 -23.25
N ASN A 202 -13.61 -9.08 -21.95
CA ASN A 202 -14.70 -8.64 -21.07
C ASN A 202 -15.25 -7.26 -21.46
N ASN A 203 -14.45 -6.41 -22.11
CA ASN A 203 -14.91 -5.14 -22.68
C ASN A 203 -15.75 -5.33 -23.97
N ARG A 204 -15.71 -6.51 -24.60
CA ARG A 204 -16.52 -6.85 -25.80
C ARG A 204 -17.86 -7.50 -25.46
N THR A 205 -17.95 -8.23 -24.35
CA THR A 205 -19.19 -8.86 -23.87
C THR A 205 -19.66 -8.11 -22.63
N GLY A 206 -20.59 -7.16 -22.82
CA GLY A 206 -21.01 -6.18 -21.82
C GLY A 206 -21.76 -6.70 -20.58
N GLU A 207 -21.15 -7.60 -19.80
CA GLU A 207 -21.62 -8.00 -18.47
C GLU A 207 -20.71 -7.42 -17.38
N LYS A 208 -21.04 -6.23 -16.89
CA LYS A 208 -20.54 -5.72 -15.60
C LYS A 208 -21.49 -6.13 -14.49
N LYS A 209 -21.01 -6.91 -13.52
CA LYS A 209 -21.42 -6.83 -12.09
C LYS A 209 -20.31 -7.46 -11.21
N GLU A 210 -19.36 -6.64 -10.77
CA GLU A 210 -18.62 -6.92 -9.54
C GLU A 210 -19.46 -6.44 -8.36
N LYS A 211 -19.87 -7.35 -7.47
CA LYS A 211 -20.42 -7.01 -6.16
C LYS A 211 -19.27 -6.95 -5.15
N LYS A 212 -18.96 -5.74 -4.67
CA LYS A 212 -18.26 -5.53 -3.39
C LYS A 212 -19.05 -6.25 -2.28
N ILE A 213 -18.36 -6.99 -1.42
CA ILE A 213 -18.93 -7.33 -0.11
C ILE A 213 -18.83 -6.04 0.71
N GLU A 214 -19.85 -5.20 0.62
CA GLU A 214 -20.04 -4.08 1.55
C GLU A 214 -20.47 -4.68 2.89
N ILE A 215 -19.53 -4.79 3.83
CA ILE A 215 -19.88 -4.92 5.24
C ILE A 215 -20.16 -3.49 5.71
N ASP A 216 -21.43 -3.16 5.90
CA ASP A 216 -21.86 -1.86 6.42
C ASP A 216 -21.40 -1.71 7.88
N HIS A 217 -20.25 -1.07 8.07
CA HIS A 217 -19.75 -0.69 9.39
C HIS A 217 -20.32 0.68 9.77
N PRO A 218 -20.85 0.85 10.99
CA PRO A 218 -21.32 2.15 11.43
C PRO A 218 -20.15 3.16 11.42
N LYS A 219 -20.36 4.34 10.82
CA LYS A 219 -19.33 5.39 10.67
C LYS A 219 -18.76 5.88 12.01
N ASN A 220 -19.54 5.75 13.09
CA ASN A 220 -19.12 6.04 14.46
C ASN A 220 -19.53 4.86 15.34
N LEU A 221 -18.56 4.22 16.00
CA LEU A 221 -18.77 3.07 16.87
C LEU A 221 -18.17 3.34 18.25
N ILE A 222 -18.97 3.14 19.31
CA ILE A 222 -18.51 3.24 20.70
C ILE A 222 -18.45 1.83 21.30
N LEU A 223 -17.25 1.39 21.67
CA LEU A 223 -17.04 0.16 22.43
C LEU A 223 -17.07 0.48 23.93
N TYR A 224 -18.16 0.12 24.61
CA TYR A 224 -18.35 0.35 26.05
C TYR A 224 -18.37 -0.96 26.84
N GLY A 225 -18.11 -0.87 28.16
CA GLY A 225 -18.12 -2.02 29.06
C GLY A 225 -17.10 -1.88 30.20
N PRO A 226 -17.11 -2.81 31.17
CA PRO A 226 -16.22 -2.74 32.34
C PRO A 226 -14.72 -2.67 31.97
N PRO A 227 -13.86 -2.09 32.82
CA PRO A 227 -12.40 -2.17 32.66
C PRO A 227 -11.92 -3.62 32.51
N GLY A 228 -10.87 -3.85 31.72
CA GLY A 228 -10.29 -5.19 31.55
C GLY A 228 -11.03 -6.14 30.57
N THR A 229 -12.15 -5.73 29.98
CA THR A 229 -12.92 -6.56 29.02
C THR A 229 -12.35 -6.61 27.59
N GLY A 230 -11.12 -6.13 27.39
CA GLY A 230 -10.44 -6.18 26.10
C GLY A 230 -10.98 -5.21 25.04
N LYS A 231 -11.61 -4.10 25.44
CA LYS A 231 -12.14 -3.09 24.51
C LYS A 231 -11.05 -2.57 23.57
N THR A 232 -9.96 -2.03 24.13
CA THR A 232 -8.79 -1.55 23.38
C THR A 232 -8.14 -2.66 22.54
N TYR A 233 -8.16 -3.91 23.04
CA TYR A 233 -7.67 -5.07 22.30
C TYR A 233 -8.48 -5.31 21.02
N ARG A 234 -9.82 -5.26 21.10
CA ARG A 234 -10.71 -5.47 19.96
C ARG A 234 -10.69 -4.31 18.95
N THR A 235 -10.38 -3.09 19.39
CA THR A 235 -10.34 -1.89 18.55
C THR A 235 -9.38 -2.03 17.37
N ILE A 236 -8.21 -2.64 17.55
CA ILE A 236 -7.26 -2.89 16.46
C ILE A 236 -7.89 -3.77 15.38
N GLY A 237 -8.60 -4.84 15.77
CA GLY A 237 -9.28 -5.71 14.83
C GLY A 237 -10.35 -4.96 14.02
N HIS A 238 -11.18 -4.17 14.70
CA HIS A 238 -12.21 -3.35 14.04
C HIS A 238 -11.62 -2.29 13.11
N ALA A 239 -10.54 -1.63 13.51
CA ALA A 239 -9.90 -0.63 12.65
C ALA A 239 -9.32 -1.27 11.38
N MET A 240 -8.72 -2.46 11.50
CA MET A 240 -8.22 -3.21 10.34
C MET A 240 -9.35 -3.72 9.45
N GLN A 241 -10.48 -4.19 10.03
CA GLN A 241 -11.68 -4.56 9.26
C GLN A 241 -12.16 -3.43 8.35
N ILE A 242 -12.06 -2.18 8.81
CA ILE A 242 -12.52 -1.01 8.06
C ILE A 242 -11.44 -0.54 7.07
N ALA A 243 -10.21 -0.34 7.55
CA ALA A 243 -9.14 0.30 6.78
C ALA A 243 -8.56 -0.60 5.67
N GLU A 244 -8.34 -1.88 5.97
CA GLU A 244 -7.81 -2.89 5.05
C GLU A 244 -8.47 -4.26 5.31
N PRO A 245 -9.73 -4.47 4.88
CA PRO A 245 -10.51 -5.67 5.16
C PRO A 245 -9.77 -6.96 4.75
N ASP A 246 -9.06 -6.95 3.63
CA ASP A 246 -8.30 -8.10 3.14
C ASP A 246 -7.13 -8.47 4.06
N VAL A 247 -6.46 -7.47 4.64
CA VAL A 247 -5.36 -7.67 5.59
C VAL A 247 -5.90 -8.16 6.92
N TYR A 248 -7.03 -7.60 7.37
CA TYR A 248 -7.72 -8.14 8.53
C TYR A 248 -8.11 -9.60 8.33
N GLU A 249 -8.76 -9.96 7.23
CA GLU A 249 -9.17 -11.35 6.95
C GLU A 249 -7.97 -12.30 6.90
N ARG A 250 -6.83 -11.83 6.40
CA ARG A 250 -5.57 -12.60 6.37
C ARG A 250 -4.97 -12.86 7.76
N PHE A 251 -5.15 -11.95 8.72
CA PHE A 251 -4.51 -11.99 10.04
C PHE A 251 -5.50 -11.96 11.22
N LYS A 252 -6.79 -12.26 11.00
CA LYS A 252 -7.84 -12.19 12.04
C LYS A 252 -7.69 -13.22 13.16
N ASN A 253 -6.89 -14.26 12.95
CA ASN A 253 -6.65 -15.31 13.93
C ASN A 253 -5.74 -14.81 15.06
N GLU A 254 -6.01 -15.25 16.29
CA GLU A 254 -5.26 -14.87 17.50
C GLU A 254 -3.74 -15.11 17.39
N THR A 255 -3.35 -16.13 16.62
CA THR A 255 -1.94 -16.51 16.39
C THR A 255 -1.19 -15.58 15.44
N ASP A 256 -1.90 -14.78 14.64
CA ASP A 256 -1.35 -13.76 13.74
C ASP A 256 -1.48 -12.34 14.32
N ARG A 257 -1.84 -12.24 15.60
CA ARG A 257 -2.08 -10.95 16.27
C ARG A 257 -0.90 -10.00 16.13
N ASP A 258 0.32 -10.49 16.30
CA ASP A 258 1.54 -9.66 16.18
C ASP A 258 1.66 -9.06 14.76
N LYS A 259 1.28 -9.82 13.72
CA LYS A 259 1.28 -9.33 12.33
C LYS A 259 0.16 -8.35 12.08
N LEU A 260 -1.03 -8.59 12.64
CA LEU A 260 -2.14 -7.64 12.56
C LEU A 260 -1.80 -6.32 13.27
N VAL A 261 -1.07 -6.39 14.39
CA VAL A 261 -0.53 -5.22 15.10
C VAL A 261 0.57 -4.54 14.30
N GLU A 262 1.44 -5.29 13.62
CA GLU A 262 2.46 -4.74 12.72
C GLU A 262 1.83 -3.96 11.56
N GLU A 263 0.83 -4.53 10.88
CA GLU A 263 0.07 -3.87 9.81
C GLU A 263 -0.71 -2.66 10.33
N PHE A 264 -1.34 -2.78 11.50
CA PHE A 264 -1.97 -1.65 12.17
C PHE A 264 -0.98 -0.50 12.43
N ASN A 265 0.22 -0.82 12.93
CA ASN A 265 1.27 0.18 13.17
C ASN A 265 1.80 0.76 11.86
N ARG A 266 1.85 -0.01 10.77
CA ARG A 266 2.15 0.50 9.42
C ARG A 266 1.10 1.52 8.99
N LEU A 267 -0.19 1.22 9.17
CA LEU A 267 -1.27 2.14 8.84
C LEU A 267 -1.26 3.40 9.72
N ARG A 268 -0.89 3.28 10.99
CA ARG A 268 -0.65 4.43 11.87
C ARG A 268 0.50 5.30 11.38
N LYS A 269 1.63 4.68 11.03
CA LYS A 269 2.80 5.39 10.48
C LYS A 269 2.45 6.12 9.18
N ASN A 270 1.58 5.52 8.37
CA ASN A 270 1.08 6.09 7.13
C ASN A 270 -0.10 7.06 7.32
N LYS A 271 -0.44 7.42 8.57
CA LYS A 271 -1.55 8.33 8.93
C LYS A 271 -2.94 7.89 8.40
N GLN A 272 -3.09 6.63 7.98
CA GLN A 272 -4.38 6.06 7.56
C GLN A 272 -5.23 5.65 8.78
N ILE A 273 -4.56 5.35 9.90
CA ILE A 273 -5.19 5.16 11.20
C ILE A 273 -4.60 6.16 12.19
N GLU A 274 -5.43 6.93 12.88
CA GLU A 274 -5.00 7.77 13.99
C GLU A 274 -5.54 7.20 15.30
N PHE A 275 -4.75 7.31 16.38
CA PHE A 275 -5.15 6.85 17.71
C PHE A 275 -4.87 7.96 18.72
N VAL A 276 -5.93 8.42 19.37
CA VAL A 276 -5.87 9.46 20.40
C VAL A 276 -6.50 8.97 21.70
N THR A 277 -6.06 9.51 22.82
CA THR A 277 -6.63 9.24 24.13
C THR A 277 -7.14 10.53 24.75
N PHE A 278 -8.44 10.61 25.00
CA PHE A 278 -9.06 11.75 25.66
C PHE A 278 -8.77 11.75 27.17
N HIS A 279 -8.56 12.96 27.69
CA HIS A 279 -8.40 13.28 29.09
C HIS A 279 -9.11 14.61 29.39
N GLN A 280 -9.35 14.95 30.66
CA GLN A 280 -10.13 16.15 31.04
C GLN A 280 -9.56 17.47 30.50
N SER A 281 -8.25 17.54 30.27
CA SER A 281 -7.59 18.70 29.66
C SER A 281 -7.48 18.65 28.13
N PHE A 282 -8.07 17.65 27.46
CA PHE A 282 -7.99 17.49 26.00
C PHE A 282 -9.08 18.37 25.36
N GLY A 283 -8.67 19.36 24.58
CA GLY A 283 -9.55 20.40 24.08
C GLY A 283 -9.78 20.37 22.58
N TYR A 284 -10.53 21.38 22.12
CA TYR A 284 -10.77 21.62 20.69
C TYR A 284 -9.46 21.90 19.93
N GLU A 285 -8.53 22.59 20.58
CA GLU A 285 -7.27 23.04 19.97
C GLU A 285 -6.36 21.87 19.57
N GLU A 286 -6.37 20.78 20.34
CA GLU A 286 -5.65 19.55 20.02
C GLU A 286 -6.41 18.65 19.05
N PHE A 287 -7.76 18.67 19.10
CA PHE A 287 -8.59 17.77 18.30
C PHE A 287 -8.83 18.26 16.87
N VAL A 288 -9.19 19.52 16.70
CA VAL A 288 -9.66 20.08 15.42
C VAL A 288 -8.65 21.08 14.86
N GLU A 289 -8.41 22.17 15.55
CA GLU A 289 -7.41 23.19 15.17
C GLU A 289 -7.14 24.13 16.34
N GLY A 290 -5.87 24.48 16.55
CA GLY A 290 -5.42 25.29 17.66
C GLY A 290 -4.32 26.26 17.27
N ILE A 291 -4.13 27.32 18.04
CA ILE A 291 -3.06 28.28 17.82
C ILE A 291 -1.84 27.81 18.60
N LYS A 292 -0.77 27.43 17.91
CA LYS A 292 0.48 26.99 18.54
C LYS A 292 1.57 28.06 18.41
N PRO A 293 2.32 28.34 19.48
CA PRO A 293 3.51 29.17 19.37
C PRO A 293 4.63 28.40 18.66
N ILE A 294 5.38 29.10 17.81
CA ILE A 294 6.63 28.62 17.22
C ILE A 294 7.77 29.40 17.88
N PRO A 295 8.62 28.75 18.70
CA PRO A 295 9.75 29.39 19.36
C PRO A 295 10.76 29.96 18.36
N ILE A 296 11.58 30.91 18.81
CA ILE A 296 12.71 31.44 18.03
C ILE A 296 13.71 30.31 17.74
N GLY A 297 14.15 30.18 16.49
CA GLY A 297 15.12 29.16 16.07
C GLY A 297 14.51 27.80 15.70
N GLU A 298 13.19 27.65 15.76
CA GLU A 298 12.50 26.45 15.26
C GLU A 298 11.98 26.63 13.82
N THR A 299 11.71 25.51 13.16
CA THR A 299 11.31 25.46 11.75
C THR A 299 10.09 26.35 11.50
N GLY A 300 10.27 27.41 10.71
CA GLY A 300 9.24 28.44 10.47
C GLY A 300 9.33 29.71 11.32
N ASN A 301 10.28 29.80 12.25
CA ASN A 301 10.68 31.00 13.01
C ASN A 301 12.21 31.02 13.27
N GLU A 302 12.99 30.52 12.30
CA GLU A 302 14.43 30.26 12.40
C GLU A 302 15.22 31.55 12.70
N ASP A 303 14.84 32.65 12.05
CA ASP A 303 15.46 33.98 12.20
C ASP A 303 14.54 35.00 12.91
N GLY A 304 13.54 34.53 13.65
CA GLY A 304 12.58 35.40 14.31
C GLY A 304 13.13 36.08 15.56
N GLU A 305 12.89 37.38 15.74
CA GLU A 305 13.22 38.09 16.99
C GLU A 305 12.17 37.88 18.08
N GLU A 306 10.97 37.37 17.72
CA GLU A 306 9.84 37.16 18.63
C GLU A 306 9.13 35.82 18.35
N MET A 307 8.38 35.34 19.35
CA MET A 307 7.53 34.15 19.21
C MET A 307 6.37 34.43 18.25
N ILE A 308 6.16 33.55 17.27
CA ILE A 308 5.06 33.65 16.32
C ILE A 308 3.96 32.62 16.61
N TYR A 309 2.71 32.95 16.30
CA TYR A 309 1.57 32.07 16.53
C TYR A 309 1.02 31.53 15.21
N LYS A 310 0.96 30.21 15.06
CA LYS A 310 0.46 29.53 13.85
C LYS A 310 -0.75 28.67 14.19
N VAL A 311 -1.82 28.82 13.39
CA VAL A 311 -2.93 27.86 13.39
C VAL A 311 -2.42 26.51 12.92
N SER A 312 -2.57 25.50 13.76
CA SER A 312 -2.11 24.13 13.54
C SER A 312 -3.30 23.19 13.56
N ASP A 313 -3.37 22.31 12.56
CA ASP A 313 -4.45 21.33 12.46
C ASP A 313 -4.34 20.27 13.56
N GLY A 314 -5.46 20.02 14.24
CA GLY A 314 -5.64 18.96 15.21
C GLY A 314 -5.76 17.58 14.57
N ILE A 315 -5.73 16.53 15.38
CA ILE A 315 -5.67 15.13 14.90
C ILE A 315 -6.84 14.75 13.98
N PHE A 316 -8.05 15.22 14.27
CA PHE A 316 -9.23 14.95 13.46
C PHE A 316 -9.13 15.63 12.09
N LYS A 317 -8.74 16.90 12.06
CA LYS A 317 -8.63 17.65 10.80
C LYS A 317 -7.53 17.10 9.90
N ARG A 318 -6.41 16.66 10.48
CA ARG A 318 -5.32 16.00 9.75
C ARG A 318 -5.79 14.71 9.07
N ILE A 319 -6.41 13.78 9.80
CA ILE A 319 -6.84 12.50 9.20
C ILE A 319 -7.95 12.70 8.15
N CYS A 320 -8.82 13.69 8.31
CA CYS A 320 -9.78 14.08 7.26
C CYS A 320 -9.07 14.55 5.99
N GLY A 321 -7.99 15.34 6.11
CA GLY A 321 -7.16 15.74 4.98
C GLY A 321 -6.47 14.57 4.30
N GLU A 322 -5.92 13.62 5.07
CA GLU A 322 -5.32 12.40 4.52
C GLU A 322 -6.35 11.53 3.78
N ALA A 323 -7.58 11.43 4.30
CA ALA A 323 -8.68 10.73 3.66
C ALA A 323 -9.07 11.36 2.31
N GLU A 324 -9.12 12.69 2.26
CA GLU A 324 -9.36 13.43 1.03
C GLU A 324 -8.26 13.19 -0.02
N ILE A 325 -6.98 13.14 0.37
CA ILE A 325 -5.85 12.82 -0.54
C ILE A 325 -5.97 11.39 -1.10
N GLY A 326 -6.26 10.41 -0.24
CA GLY A 326 -6.31 9.00 -0.61
C GLY A 326 -7.33 8.70 -1.71
N GLU A 327 -8.43 9.44 -1.75
CA GLU A 327 -9.45 9.38 -2.80
C GLU A 327 -8.96 9.96 -4.15
N LEU A 328 -7.97 10.86 -4.11
CA LEU A 328 -7.48 11.64 -5.25
C LEU A 328 -6.19 11.10 -5.90
N GLN A 329 -5.51 10.08 -5.37
CA GLN A 329 -4.25 9.56 -5.95
C GLN A 329 -4.43 8.56 -7.12
N GLY A 330 -5.62 8.49 -7.73
CA GLY A 330 -5.96 7.57 -8.83
C GLY A 330 -5.49 7.96 -10.24
N SER A 331 -5.06 9.20 -10.48
CA SER A 331 -4.65 9.68 -11.83
C SER A 331 -3.13 9.68 -12.03
N SER A 332 -2.66 9.23 -13.20
CA SER A 332 -1.23 9.21 -13.60
C SER A 332 -0.50 10.56 -13.45
N VAL A 333 -1.24 11.67 -13.35
CA VAL A 333 -0.70 13.03 -13.22
C VAL A 333 -0.40 13.41 -11.76
N THR A 334 -1.12 12.87 -10.78
CA THR A 334 -1.01 13.26 -9.35
C THR A 334 -0.03 12.41 -8.55
N SER A 335 0.54 11.34 -9.13
CA SER A 335 1.52 10.47 -8.46
C SER A 335 2.84 11.16 -8.08
N GLN A 336 3.02 12.41 -8.48
CA GLN A 336 4.18 13.24 -8.17
C GLN A 336 3.93 14.21 -7.00
N ILE A 337 2.70 14.28 -6.50
CA ILE A 337 2.36 15.10 -5.34
C ILE A 337 2.48 14.24 -4.09
N SER A 338 3.39 14.61 -3.19
CA SER A 338 3.56 13.97 -1.88
C SER A 338 2.61 14.63 -0.85
N PRO A 339 2.08 13.87 0.13
CA PRO A 339 1.35 14.46 1.26
C PRO A 339 2.17 15.49 2.06
N GLU A 340 3.50 15.36 2.05
CA GLU A 340 4.41 16.27 2.77
C GLU A 340 4.83 17.48 1.91
N SER A 341 4.40 17.56 0.64
CA SER A 341 4.74 18.69 -0.24
C SER A 341 4.24 20.03 0.32
N ARG A 342 5.04 21.09 0.23
CA ARG A 342 4.59 22.44 0.55
C ARG A 342 4.04 23.12 -0.70
N VAL A 343 2.99 23.92 -0.54
CA VAL A 343 2.33 24.63 -1.65
C VAL A 343 2.74 26.10 -1.62
N PHE A 344 3.26 26.61 -2.73
CA PHE A 344 3.71 27.99 -2.87
C PHE A 344 2.95 28.70 -3.98
N LYS A 345 2.60 29.95 -3.74
CA LYS A 345 2.25 30.89 -4.81
C LYS A 345 3.55 31.40 -5.42
N VAL A 346 3.63 31.45 -6.74
CA VAL A 346 4.76 32.06 -7.47
C VAL A 346 4.25 33.02 -8.53
N SER A 347 4.64 34.28 -8.44
CA SER A 347 4.42 35.29 -9.49
C SER A 347 5.48 35.17 -10.57
N LEU A 348 5.21 34.33 -11.57
CA LEU A 348 5.98 34.30 -12.80
C LEU A 348 5.42 35.39 -13.74
N LYS A 349 5.83 36.64 -13.47
CA LYS A 349 5.28 37.95 -13.94
C LYS A 349 4.12 37.88 -14.96
N GLY A 350 2.99 38.49 -14.60
CA GLY A 350 1.81 38.63 -15.46
C GLY A 350 2.04 39.46 -16.74
N GLU A 351 1.07 39.40 -17.64
CA GLU A 351 0.90 39.89 -19.04
C GLU A 351 1.90 40.86 -19.73
N ARG A 352 2.75 41.61 -19.03
CA ARG A 352 3.69 42.59 -19.58
C ARG A 352 4.94 41.98 -20.23
N ASN A 353 5.34 40.76 -19.87
CA ASN A 353 6.45 40.05 -20.52
C ASN A 353 6.08 38.57 -20.77
N LYS A 354 5.15 38.35 -21.72
CA LYS A 354 4.68 37.01 -22.13
C LYS A 354 5.81 36.09 -22.57
N ALA A 355 6.92 36.65 -23.08
CA ALA A 355 8.06 35.89 -23.57
C ALA A 355 8.74 35.08 -22.46
N THR A 356 9.02 35.69 -21.30
CA THR A 356 9.68 34.99 -20.18
C THR A 356 8.83 33.85 -19.63
N LYS A 357 7.51 34.06 -19.50
CA LYS A 357 6.58 33.02 -19.03
C LYS A 357 6.50 31.85 -20.00
N GLN A 358 6.40 32.15 -21.29
CA GLN A 358 6.41 31.13 -22.33
C GLN A 358 7.72 30.31 -22.33
N GLN A 359 8.87 30.98 -22.20
CA GLN A 359 10.17 30.33 -22.08
C GLN A 359 10.27 29.42 -20.84
N CYS A 360 9.73 29.85 -19.70
CA CYS A 360 9.68 29.04 -18.48
C CYS A 360 8.83 27.76 -18.70
N PHE A 361 7.70 27.88 -19.40
CA PHE A 361 6.87 26.72 -19.74
C PHE A 361 7.53 25.75 -20.73
N GLU A 362 8.35 26.25 -21.65
CA GLU A 362 9.11 25.46 -22.62
C GLU A 362 10.32 24.78 -22.00
N LYS A 363 11.04 25.48 -21.12
CA LYS A 363 12.24 24.99 -20.43
C LYS A 363 11.95 24.18 -19.17
N ASN A 364 10.68 24.03 -18.78
CA ASN A 364 10.26 23.35 -17.55
C ASN A 364 10.91 23.98 -16.30
N GLU A 365 10.75 25.29 -16.16
CA GLU A 365 11.37 26.10 -15.10
C GLU A 365 10.39 27.10 -14.48
N ILE A 366 10.66 27.50 -13.24
CA ILE A 366 10.15 28.75 -12.66
C ILE A 366 11.29 29.71 -12.40
N ARG A 367 11.02 31.01 -12.52
CA ARG A 367 12.03 32.06 -12.35
C ARG A 367 11.50 33.28 -11.59
N ILE A 368 12.36 33.92 -10.80
CA ILE A 368 12.08 35.20 -10.12
C ILE A 368 13.24 36.20 -10.34
N GLY A 369 12.96 37.50 -10.20
CA GLY A 369 13.89 38.62 -10.48
C GLY A 369 14.89 38.89 -9.35
N TRP A 370 15.41 40.12 -9.21
CA TRP A 370 16.45 40.53 -8.25
C TRP A 370 17.89 40.19 -8.67
N GLU A 371 18.22 40.39 -9.94
CA GLU A 371 19.54 40.13 -10.54
C GLU A 371 20.74 40.68 -9.74
N LYS A 372 20.55 41.80 -9.02
CA LYS A 372 21.60 42.44 -8.21
C LYS A 372 21.87 41.76 -6.85
N THR A 373 21.09 40.76 -6.45
CA THR A 373 21.42 39.92 -5.28
C THR A 373 22.60 39.00 -5.58
N GLY A 374 22.83 38.65 -6.85
CA GLY A 374 23.74 37.56 -7.20
C GLY A 374 23.14 36.20 -6.84
N SER A 375 23.98 35.17 -6.72
CA SER A 375 23.53 33.86 -6.24
C SER A 375 23.01 33.94 -4.80
N LEU A 376 21.83 33.38 -4.54
CA LEU A 376 21.25 33.32 -3.19
C LEU A 376 22.04 32.39 -2.28
N GLU A 377 22.70 31.38 -2.84
CA GLU A 377 23.63 30.51 -2.10
C GLU A 377 24.73 31.36 -1.47
N GLU A 378 25.44 32.15 -2.28
CA GLU A 378 26.52 33.02 -1.83
C GLU A 378 26.02 34.16 -0.95
N LEU A 379 24.82 34.68 -1.23
CA LEU A 379 24.21 35.75 -0.46
C LEU A 379 23.88 35.30 0.97
N PHE A 380 23.34 34.10 1.15
CA PHE A 380 22.94 33.59 2.46
C PHE A 380 24.09 32.98 3.27
N GLU A 381 25.23 32.68 2.63
CA GLU A 381 26.48 32.42 3.35
C GLU A 381 27.05 33.68 4.04
N GLN A 382 26.71 34.88 3.54
CA GLN A 382 27.14 36.15 4.11
C GLN A 382 26.17 36.61 5.20
N GLN A 383 26.67 36.89 6.42
CA GLN A 383 25.82 37.25 7.58
C GLN A 383 24.77 38.34 7.30
N ASP A 384 25.12 39.38 6.55
CA ASP A 384 24.23 40.52 6.28
C ASP A 384 23.78 40.62 4.80
N GLY A 385 24.17 39.68 3.93
CA GLY A 385 24.01 39.78 2.48
C GLY A 385 24.68 41.03 1.87
N ASN A 386 24.35 41.34 0.61
CA ASN A 386 24.89 42.50 -0.11
C ASN A 386 24.04 43.78 0.09
N GLU A 387 24.60 44.96 -0.24
CA GLU A 387 23.93 46.27 -0.07
C GLU A 387 22.57 46.33 -0.78
N TYR A 388 22.46 45.72 -1.96
CA TYR A 388 21.20 45.67 -2.70
C TYR A 388 20.13 44.89 -1.92
N TYR A 389 20.47 43.70 -1.42
CA TYR A 389 19.58 42.87 -0.62
C TYR A 389 19.16 43.57 0.67
N GLN A 390 20.08 44.24 1.36
CA GLN A 390 19.78 44.95 2.62
C GLN A 390 18.72 46.04 2.43
N ASN A 391 18.74 46.73 1.28
CA ASN A 391 17.77 47.76 0.92
C ASN A 391 16.42 47.23 0.41
N LEU A 392 16.28 45.91 0.22
CA LEU A 392 15.00 45.31 -0.17
C LEU A 392 13.97 45.37 0.96
N GLY A 393 12.72 45.55 0.58
CA GLY A 393 11.60 45.47 1.51
C GLY A 393 11.40 44.05 2.06
N LYS A 394 10.75 43.93 3.22
CA LYS A 394 10.49 42.65 3.89
C LYS A 394 9.85 41.59 2.97
N ASN A 395 8.90 41.99 2.12
CA ASN A 395 8.22 41.07 1.21
C ASN A 395 9.14 40.50 0.11
N ASP A 396 10.11 41.28 -0.34
CA ASP A 396 11.07 40.88 -1.37
C ASP A 396 12.10 39.93 -0.79
N LYS A 397 12.65 40.27 0.39
CA LYS A 397 13.54 39.39 1.17
C LYS A 397 12.88 38.04 1.45
N ASN A 398 11.63 38.05 1.92
CA ASN A 398 10.86 36.83 2.15
C ASN A 398 10.64 36.03 0.86
N SER A 399 10.36 36.69 -0.27
CA SER A 399 10.18 36.00 -1.56
C SER A 399 11.46 35.27 -2.00
N LEU A 400 12.63 35.90 -1.81
CA LEU A 400 13.93 35.30 -2.10
C LEU A 400 14.22 34.10 -1.18
N SER A 401 14.01 34.26 0.12
CA SER A 401 14.14 33.19 1.11
C SER A 401 13.23 32.00 0.80
N TYR A 402 11.94 32.22 0.54
CA TYR A 402 11.01 31.14 0.19
C TYR A 402 11.41 30.42 -1.10
N PHE A 403 11.87 31.15 -2.12
CA PHE A 403 12.29 30.53 -3.38
C PHE A 403 13.57 29.70 -3.21
N TYR A 404 14.52 30.19 -2.40
CA TYR A 404 15.73 29.45 -2.07
C TYR A 404 15.44 28.20 -1.24
N ASN A 405 14.53 28.28 -0.26
CA ASN A 405 14.20 27.16 0.63
C ASN A 405 13.23 26.11 0.04
N MET A 406 12.80 26.26 -1.22
CA MET A 406 12.02 25.21 -1.91
C MET A 406 12.84 23.93 -2.08
N GLU A 407 12.18 22.78 -1.98
CA GLU A 407 12.79 21.46 -2.11
C GLU A 407 12.13 20.67 -3.24
N GLU A 408 12.78 19.61 -3.70
CA GLU A 408 12.16 18.69 -4.65
C GLU A 408 10.86 18.11 -4.07
N GLY A 409 9.81 18.07 -4.89
CA GLY A 409 8.47 17.66 -4.48
C GLY A 409 7.56 18.80 -3.99
N ASP A 410 8.07 19.99 -3.73
CA ASP A 410 7.23 21.16 -3.47
C ASP A 410 6.41 21.57 -4.70
N ILE A 411 5.31 22.30 -4.48
CA ILE A 411 4.34 22.65 -5.50
C ILE A 411 4.33 24.16 -5.73
N ALA A 412 4.50 24.57 -6.98
CA ALA A 412 4.38 25.95 -7.42
C ALA A 412 3.03 26.18 -8.15
N LEU A 413 2.19 27.04 -7.57
CA LEU A 413 0.98 27.57 -8.20
C LEU A 413 1.29 28.94 -8.83
N ILE A 414 1.18 29.04 -10.16
CA ILE A 414 1.59 30.23 -10.89
C ILE A 414 0.46 31.26 -10.86
N PHE A 415 0.71 32.38 -10.21
CA PHE A 415 -0.24 33.47 -10.04
C PHE A 415 -0.61 34.10 -11.38
N LYS A 416 -1.92 34.30 -11.57
CA LYS A 416 -2.48 35.08 -12.67
C LYS A 416 -3.09 36.39 -12.15
N ASP A 417 -4.00 36.29 -11.19
CA ASP A 417 -4.62 37.44 -10.51
C ASP A 417 -4.93 37.13 -9.03
N THR A 418 -5.59 38.04 -8.33
CA THR A 418 -5.88 37.92 -6.89
C THR A 418 -6.73 36.71 -6.51
N LYS A 419 -7.37 36.03 -7.45
CA LYS A 419 -8.23 34.87 -7.23
C LYS A 419 -7.86 33.67 -8.09
N THR A 420 -7.01 33.82 -9.10
CA THR A 420 -6.75 32.79 -10.11
C THR A 420 -5.25 32.48 -10.29
N ILE A 421 -5.00 31.24 -10.68
CA ILE A 421 -3.71 30.72 -11.12
C ILE A 421 -3.84 30.24 -12.57
N ASP A 422 -2.72 30.10 -13.29
CA ASP A 422 -2.74 29.61 -14.67
C ASP A 422 -1.80 28.43 -14.97
N ALA A 423 -1.02 27.98 -13.99
CA ALA A 423 -0.21 26.78 -14.09
C ALA A 423 0.11 26.17 -12.71
N ILE A 424 0.44 24.88 -12.71
CA ILE A 424 0.81 24.09 -11.53
C ILE A 424 2.01 23.24 -11.90
N GLY A 425 3.08 23.36 -11.14
CA GLY A 425 4.29 22.55 -11.33
C GLY A 425 4.81 21.99 -10.01
N VAL A 426 5.45 20.83 -10.07
CA VAL A 426 6.19 20.22 -8.95
C VAL A 426 7.67 20.53 -9.14
N ILE A 427 8.37 20.98 -8.09
CA ILE A 427 9.83 21.23 -8.13
C ILE A 427 10.58 19.90 -8.32
N THR A 428 11.54 19.88 -9.25
CA THR A 428 12.31 18.67 -9.61
C THR A 428 13.81 18.91 -9.65
N GLY A 429 14.29 19.97 -9.02
CA GLY A 429 15.72 20.26 -8.95
C GLY A 429 16.05 21.44 -8.07
N ASP A 430 17.33 21.54 -7.77
CA ASP A 430 17.91 22.55 -6.88
C ASP A 430 17.83 23.97 -7.45
N TYR A 431 18.09 24.94 -6.56
CA TYR A 431 18.23 26.34 -6.91
C TYR A 431 19.45 26.56 -7.82
N THR A 432 19.30 27.43 -8.82
CA THR A 432 20.41 27.90 -9.66
C THR A 432 20.29 29.39 -9.96
N PHE A 433 21.43 30.04 -10.17
CA PHE A 433 21.52 31.43 -10.63
C PHE A 433 22.04 31.48 -12.07
N ASP A 434 21.24 31.98 -13.00
CA ASP A 434 21.57 32.10 -14.42
C ASP A 434 22.05 33.52 -14.73
N GLU A 435 23.37 33.75 -14.66
CA GLU A 435 24.02 35.03 -14.94
C GLU A 435 23.89 35.49 -16.39
N THR A 436 23.50 34.59 -17.31
CA THR A 436 23.42 34.92 -18.74
C THR A 436 22.21 35.78 -19.08
N LEU A 437 21.27 35.93 -18.14
CA LEU A 437 20.05 36.70 -18.30
C LEU A 437 20.19 38.11 -17.74
N SER A 438 19.52 39.07 -18.35
CA SER A 438 19.46 40.43 -17.81
C SER A 438 18.44 40.61 -16.68
N GLU A 439 17.47 39.70 -16.57
CA GLU A 439 16.45 39.66 -15.51
C GLU A 439 15.98 38.20 -15.32
N TYR A 440 15.35 37.90 -14.17
CA TYR A 440 14.84 36.57 -13.82
C TYR A 440 15.91 35.49 -13.67
N ASN A 441 17.01 35.86 -13.02
CA ASN A 441 18.21 35.04 -12.86
C ASN A 441 18.07 33.90 -11.86
N HIS A 442 17.12 33.97 -10.92
CA HIS A 442 16.89 32.88 -9.97
C HIS A 442 15.99 31.81 -10.59
N VAL A 443 16.48 30.58 -10.71
CA VAL A 443 15.82 29.50 -11.49
C VAL A 443 15.65 28.24 -10.65
N ARG A 444 14.49 27.58 -10.81
CA ARG A 444 14.26 26.19 -10.37
C ARG A 444 13.61 25.36 -11.47
N LYS A 445 14.01 24.09 -11.57
CA LYS A 445 13.40 23.11 -12.48
C LYS A 445 12.06 22.64 -11.93
N VAL A 446 11.07 22.52 -12.80
CA VAL A 446 9.73 22.06 -12.45
C VAL A 446 9.18 21.10 -13.48
N LYS A 447 8.39 20.13 -13.03
CA LYS A 447 7.53 19.35 -13.90
C LYS A 447 6.11 19.88 -13.84
N TRP A 448 5.63 20.40 -14.96
CA TRP A 448 4.29 20.97 -15.07
C TRP A 448 3.21 19.89 -15.04
N LEU A 449 2.26 20.02 -14.13
CA LEU A 449 1.04 19.22 -14.05
C LEU A 449 -0.10 19.85 -14.86
N LEU A 450 -0.19 21.19 -14.84
CA LEU A 450 -1.11 21.99 -15.64
C LEU A 450 -0.42 23.26 -16.15
N LYS A 451 -0.76 23.70 -17.37
CA LYS A 451 -0.30 24.96 -17.97
C LYS A 451 -1.42 25.61 -18.78
N GLY A 452 -1.50 26.94 -18.72
CA GLY A 452 -2.37 27.75 -19.58
C GLY A 452 -3.85 27.57 -19.30
N LYS A 453 -4.23 27.20 -18.06
CA LYS A 453 -5.62 27.04 -17.65
C LYS A 453 -5.94 27.97 -16.49
N ASP A 454 -6.88 28.87 -16.70
CA ASP A 454 -7.33 29.79 -15.66
C ASP A 454 -8.16 29.06 -14.62
N ILE A 455 -7.64 28.95 -13.40
CA ILE A 455 -8.31 28.22 -12.33
C ILE A 455 -8.43 29.14 -11.12
N SER A 456 -9.66 29.37 -10.66
CA SER A 456 -9.86 30.11 -9.42
C SER A 456 -9.54 29.23 -8.23
N ILE A 457 -8.74 29.77 -7.31
CA ILE A 457 -8.40 29.14 -6.03
C ILE A 457 -8.91 29.96 -4.85
N TYR A 458 -9.82 30.92 -5.07
CA TYR A 458 -10.30 31.82 -4.01
C TYR A 458 -10.99 31.07 -2.87
N GLU A 459 -11.96 30.21 -3.20
CA GLU A 459 -12.67 29.39 -2.22
C GLU A 459 -11.72 28.38 -1.55
N LEU A 460 -10.88 27.75 -2.37
CA LEU A 460 -9.81 26.83 -1.96
C LEU A 460 -8.82 27.47 -0.97
N ASN A 461 -8.53 28.76 -1.14
CA ASN A 461 -7.69 29.54 -0.24
C ASN A 461 -8.47 30.12 0.95
N GLY A 462 -9.58 29.49 1.35
CA GLY A 462 -10.42 29.93 2.47
C GLY A 462 -11.07 31.29 2.22
N ASN A 463 -11.59 31.53 1.02
CA ASN A 463 -12.19 32.79 0.59
C ASN A 463 -11.26 34.01 0.78
N THR A 464 -9.96 33.80 0.62
CA THR A 464 -8.94 34.84 0.80
C THR A 464 -8.24 35.12 -0.53
N ASN A 465 -8.06 36.40 -0.87
CA ASN A 465 -7.33 36.80 -2.07
C ASN A 465 -5.84 36.49 -1.95
N LEU A 466 -5.21 36.13 -3.07
CA LEU A 466 -3.76 36.08 -3.20
C LEU A 466 -3.19 37.49 -3.09
N THR A 467 -2.01 37.61 -2.49
CA THR A 467 -1.35 38.88 -2.19
C THR A 467 -0.18 39.14 -3.14
N LEU A 468 0.32 40.38 -3.07
CA LEU A 468 1.35 40.90 -3.98
C LEU A 468 2.73 40.22 -3.91
N PRO A 469 3.25 39.73 -2.77
CA PRO A 469 4.60 39.14 -2.70
C PRO A 469 4.83 38.07 -3.77
N THR A 470 6.04 38.04 -4.32
CA THR A 470 6.33 37.23 -5.52
C THR A 470 6.30 35.75 -5.21
N VAL A 471 6.85 35.33 -4.06
CA VAL A 471 6.79 33.96 -3.57
C VAL A 471 6.34 33.97 -2.12
N TYR A 472 5.38 33.11 -1.79
CA TYR A 472 5.03 32.80 -0.41
C TYR A 472 4.29 31.47 -0.32
N GLN A 473 4.37 30.83 0.84
CA GLN A 473 3.68 29.57 1.09
C GLN A 473 2.17 29.80 1.30
N LEU A 474 1.35 28.97 0.65
CA LEU A 474 -0.10 28.93 0.82
C LEU A 474 -0.46 27.91 1.89
N SER A 475 -0.42 28.31 3.16
CA SER A 475 -0.70 27.42 4.29
C SER A 475 -2.11 26.85 4.35
N ARG A 476 -3.07 27.46 3.63
CA ARG A 476 -4.48 27.02 3.58
C ARG A 476 -4.76 26.01 2.47
N ILE A 477 -3.85 25.88 1.50
CA ILE A 477 -4.03 24.97 0.36
C ILE A 477 -3.13 23.76 0.58
N THR A 478 -3.74 22.59 0.70
CA THR A 478 -3.04 21.33 0.92
C THR A 478 -2.62 20.67 -0.40
N PRO A 479 -1.65 19.75 -0.40
CA PRO A 479 -1.35 18.90 -1.57
C PRO A 479 -2.56 18.12 -2.09
N ALA A 480 -3.50 17.74 -1.21
CA ALA A 480 -4.79 17.13 -1.54
C ALA A 480 -5.59 18.00 -2.50
N MET A 481 -5.79 19.23 -2.07
CA MET A 481 -6.56 20.24 -2.76
C MET A 481 -5.96 20.54 -4.15
N VAL A 482 -4.64 20.61 -4.24
CA VAL A 482 -3.95 20.75 -5.52
C VAL A 482 -4.17 19.53 -6.40
N SER A 483 -4.07 18.31 -5.86
CA SER A 483 -4.29 17.08 -6.61
C SER A 483 -5.69 17.03 -7.23
N LYS A 484 -6.72 17.41 -6.45
CA LYS A 484 -8.11 17.54 -6.94
C LYS A 484 -8.21 18.55 -8.06
N LEU A 485 -7.62 19.73 -7.87
CA LEU A 485 -7.65 20.80 -8.84
C LEU A 485 -6.94 20.39 -10.15
N VAL A 486 -5.84 19.64 -10.06
CA VAL A 486 -5.15 19.04 -11.22
C VAL A 486 -6.06 18.08 -11.95
N GLN A 487 -6.76 17.18 -11.25
CA GLN A 487 -7.66 16.20 -11.86
C GLN A 487 -8.87 16.82 -12.56
N GLU A 488 -9.52 17.78 -11.90
CA GLU A 488 -10.69 18.47 -12.45
C GLU A 488 -10.34 19.24 -13.73
N ASN A 489 -9.07 19.68 -13.84
CA ASN A 489 -8.60 20.52 -14.92
C ASN A 489 -7.63 19.83 -15.87
N SER A 490 -7.26 18.55 -15.73
CA SER A 490 -6.34 17.86 -16.66
C SER A 490 -7.05 17.31 -17.90
N GLY A 491 -8.38 17.16 -17.88
CA GLY A 491 -9.16 16.62 -19.00
C GLY A 491 -8.97 15.11 -19.22
N GLU A 492 -8.22 14.44 -18.36
CA GLU A 492 -8.08 12.99 -18.35
C GLU A 492 -9.31 12.36 -17.65
N ALA A 493 -9.83 11.27 -18.22
CA ALA A 493 -10.94 10.53 -17.61
C ALA A 493 -10.55 10.06 -16.20
N LYS A 494 -11.43 10.25 -15.21
CA LYS A 494 -11.26 9.74 -13.85
C LYS A 494 -10.90 8.25 -13.90
N ILE A 495 -9.63 7.92 -13.67
CA ILE A 495 -9.23 6.57 -13.33
C ILE A 495 -9.69 6.39 -11.88
N VAL A 496 -10.87 5.80 -11.71
CA VAL A 496 -11.41 5.42 -10.40
C VAL A 496 -10.55 4.26 -9.90
N LYS A 497 -9.52 4.56 -9.11
CA LYS A 497 -8.93 3.60 -8.19
C LYS A 497 -9.68 3.68 -6.87
N GLU A 498 -9.82 2.55 -6.19
CA GLU A 498 -10.67 2.42 -5.00
C GLU A 498 -10.29 3.41 -3.89
N SER A 499 -11.28 4.15 -3.39
CA SER A 499 -11.19 4.97 -2.19
C SER A 499 -10.68 4.13 -1.01
N LYS A 500 -9.60 4.57 -0.37
CA LYS A 500 -9.10 3.95 0.86
C LYS A 500 -9.95 4.39 2.06
N ASN A 501 -10.13 3.50 3.02
CA ASN A 501 -10.83 3.82 4.26
C ASN A 501 -9.84 4.29 5.33
N TYR A 502 -10.20 5.34 6.06
CA TYR A 502 -9.42 5.95 7.12
C TYR A 502 -10.15 5.78 8.45
N VAL A 503 -9.41 5.54 9.54
CA VAL A 503 -10.01 5.24 10.85
C VAL A 503 -9.39 6.10 11.93
N LEU A 504 -10.22 6.86 12.65
CA LEU A 504 -9.83 7.53 13.88
C LEU A 504 -10.30 6.70 15.07
N ILE A 505 -9.35 6.34 15.95
CA ILE A 505 -9.60 5.66 17.20
C ILE A 505 -9.47 6.67 18.34
N ILE A 506 -10.50 6.74 19.18
CA ILE A 506 -10.54 7.56 20.38
C ILE A 506 -10.69 6.62 21.58
N ASP A 507 -9.68 6.59 22.43
CA ASP A 507 -9.74 5.94 23.74
C ASP A 507 -9.98 6.99 24.84
N GLU A 508 -10.50 6.61 25.99
CA GLU A 508 -10.75 7.52 27.12
C GLU A 508 -10.06 7.01 28.38
N ILE A 509 -9.26 7.86 29.03
CA ILE A 509 -8.78 7.56 30.39
C ILE A 509 -9.91 7.87 31.36
N ASN A 510 -10.66 6.85 31.75
CA ASN A 510 -11.48 6.90 32.95
C ASN A 510 -10.57 6.79 34.18
N ARG A 511 -10.04 7.91 34.68
CA ARG A 511 -9.69 8.01 36.10
C ARG A 511 -11.02 8.04 36.85
N GLY A 512 -11.45 6.89 37.36
CA GLY A 512 -12.45 6.90 38.43
C GLY A 512 -11.96 7.90 39.47
N ASN A 513 -12.79 8.86 39.83
CA ASN A 513 -12.49 9.77 40.93
C ASN A 513 -12.15 8.89 42.15
N ILE A 514 -10.86 8.79 42.46
CA ILE A 514 -10.41 8.36 43.78
C ILE A 514 -10.64 9.59 44.65
N PHE A 515 -11.87 9.70 45.17
CA PHE A 515 -12.18 10.56 46.30
C PHE A 515 -11.77 9.85 47.59
#